data_AF-A0A1G2CQ36-F1
#
_entry.id   AF-A0A1G2CQ36-F1
#
_cell.length_a   1.000
_cell.length_b   1.000
_cell.length_c   1.000
_cell.angle_alpha   90.00
_cell.angle_beta   90.00
_cell.angle_gamma   90.00
#
_symmetry.space_group_name_H-M   'P 1'
#
loop_
_entity.id
_entity.type
_entity.pdbx_description
1 polymer ?
#
loop_
_entity_poly.entity_id
_entity_poly.type
_entity_poly.pdbx_seq_one_letter_code
_entity_poly.pdbx_strand_id
1 'polypeptide(L)' 'MKPSKLMHVVSVIAGFVGVVVFAGAILGGSDNLVFGITKVDALLCAGILILVAIWVQLATIHHMMLEKRGEIV' A
#
# COMPACT_ATOMS: atom_id res chain seq x y z
N MET A 1 -4.05 -16.22 -20.41
CA MET A 1 -4.92 -16.21 -19.20
C MET A 1 -5.94 -15.09 -19.33
N LYS A 2 -7.13 -15.17 -18.69
CA LYS A 2 -8.05 -14.01 -18.65
C LYS A 2 -7.28 -12.78 -18.11
N PRO A 3 -7.50 -11.57 -18.66
CA PRO A 3 -6.75 -10.38 -18.27
C PRO A 3 -6.81 -10.13 -16.75
N SER A 4 -7.93 -10.46 -16.11
CA SER A 4 -8.09 -10.39 -14.65
C SER A 4 -7.11 -11.26 -13.86
N LYS A 5 -6.81 -12.49 -14.32
CA LYS A 5 -5.81 -13.35 -13.66
C LYS A 5 -4.40 -12.77 -13.81
N LEU A 6 -4.10 -12.19 -14.98
CA LEU A 6 -2.78 -11.62 -15.24
C LEU A 6 -2.56 -10.39 -14.36
N MET A 7 -3.56 -9.51 -14.24
CA MET A 7 -3.50 -8.37 -13.31
C MET A 7 -3.34 -8.80 -11.86
N HIS A 8 -4.05 -9.86 -11.43
CA HIS A 8 -3.92 -10.36 -10.06
C HIS A 8 -2.50 -10.89 -9.78
N VAL A 9 -1.94 -11.69 -10.68
CA VAL A 9 -0.56 -12.20 -10.51
C VAL A 9 0.45 -11.04 -10.49
N VAL A 10 0.30 -10.06 -11.37
CA VAL A 10 1.15 -8.86 -11.39
C VAL A 10 1.04 -8.07 -10.08
N SER A 11 -0.16 -7.90 -9.53
CA SER A 11 -0.33 -7.18 -8.26
C SER A 11 0.33 -7.91 -7.09
N VAL A 12 0.24 -9.25 -7.06
CA VAL A 12 0.89 -10.07 -6.03
C VAL A 12 2.42 -9.95 -6.13
N ILE A 13 2.98 -10.03 -7.34
CA ILE A 13 4.42 -9.88 -7.56
C ILE A 13 4.88 -8.47 -7.17
N ALA A 14 4.17 -7.42 -7.61
CA ALA A 14 4.50 -6.05 -7.26
C ALA A 14 4.46 -5.81 -5.75
N GLY A 15 3.46 -6.35 -5.05
CA GLY A 15 3.36 -6.31 -3.59
C GLY A 15 4.54 -7.01 -2.91
N PHE A 16 4.91 -8.21 -3.38
CA PHE A 16 6.05 -8.95 -2.84
C PHE A 16 7.38 -8.21 -3.06
N VAL A 17 7.61 -7.67 -4.26
CA VAL A 17 8.78 -6.83 -4.55
C VAL A 17 8.82 -5.62 -3.63
N GLY A 18 7.69 -4.95 -3.41
CA GLY A 18 7.58 -3.84 -2.47
C GLY A 18 8.01 -4.21 -1.05
N VAL A 19 7.59 -5.36 -0.54
CA VAL A 19 7.99 -5.87 0.78
C VAL A 19 9.51 -6.11 0.85
N VAL A 20 10.09 -6.74 -0.17
CA VAL A 20 11.54 -7.02 -0.21
C VAL A 20 12.35 -5.72 -0.25
N VAL A 21 11.95 -4.75 -1.07
CA VAL A 21 12.62 -3.45 -1.17
C VAL A 21 12.53 -2.69 0.15
N PHE A 22 11.35 -2.68 0.78
CA PHE A 22 11.14 -2.02 2.07
C PHE A 22 11.97 -2.67 3.19
N ALA A 23 12.01 -4.00 3.24
CA ALA A 23 12.86 -4.74 4.17
C ALA A 23 14.34 -4.41 3.96
N GLY A 24 14.80 -4.33 2.70
CA GLY A 24 16.17 -3.92 2.36
C GLY A 24 16.50 -2.50 2.81
N ALA A 25 15.58 -1.54 2.62
CA ALA A 25 15.76 -0.15 3.04
C ALA A 25 15.80 0.02 4.57
N ILE A 26 15.05 -0.78 5.32
CA ILE A 26 15.01 -0.71 6.79
C ILE A 26 16.16 -1.48 7.44
N LEU A 27 16.43 -2.70 6.97
CA LEU A 27 17.44 -3.59 7.56
C LEU A 27 18.86 -3.27 7.05
N GLY A 28 18.98 -2.47 5.99
CA GLY A 28 20.26 -1.89 5.57
C GLY A 28 20.84 -0.94 6.62
N GLY A 29 22.18 -0.82 6.64
CA GLY A 29 22.94 0.11 7.49
C GLY A 29 22.54 1.58 7.29
N SER A 30 23.03 2.47 8.16
CA SER A 30 22.60 3.88 8.25
C SER A 30 22.74 4.68 6.95
N ASP A 31 23.68 4.31 6.07
CA ASP A 31 23.97 4.99 4.81
C ASP A 31 23.41 4.26 3.57
N ASN A 32 22.61 3.22 3.76
CA ASN A 32 22.17 2.37 2.66
C ASN A 32 21.04 3.04 1.86
N LEU A 33 21.42 3.64 0.73
CA LEU A 33 20.53 3.92 -0.38
C LEU A 33 20.16 2.60 -1.07
N VAL A 34 18.89 2.24 -1.06
CA VAL A 34 18.35 1.17 -1.93
C VAL A 34 17.68 1.86 -3.10
N PHE A 35 18.29 1.78 -4.29
CA PHE A 35 17.83 2.50 -5.51
C PHE A 35 17.66 4.03 -5.32
N GLY A 36 18.48 4.65 -4.47
CA GLY A 36 18.38 6.10 -4.20
C GLY A 36 17.40 6.49 -3.11
N ILE A 37 16.70 5.53 -2.50
CA ILE A 37 15.73 5.77 -1.41
C ILE A 37 16.43 5.58 -0.07
N THR A 38 16.31 6.57 0.82
CA THR A 38 16.86 6.47 2.17
C THR A 38 15.90 5.75 3.12
N LYS A 39 16.42 5.28 4.26
CA LYS A 39 15.60 4.71 5.33
C LYS A 39 14.51 5.67 5.80
N VAL A 40 14.82 6.95 5.92
CA VAL A 40 13.87 7.98 6.36
C VAL A 40 12.75 8.16 5.33
N ASP A 41 13.09 8.22 4.04
CA ASP A 41 12.10 8.30 2.96
C ASP A 41 11.16 7.08 2.96
N ALA A 42 11.72 5.88 3.13
CA ALA A 42 10.94 4.65 3.21
C ALA A 42 9.95 4.68 4.39
N LEU A 43 10.39 5.08 5.59
CA LEU A 43 9.52 5.16 6.76
C LEU A 43 8.42 6.23 6.60
N LEU A 44 8.74 7.40 6.06
CA LEU A 44 7.75 8.45 5.81
C LEU A 44 6.71 8.00 4.78
N CYS A 45 7.15 7.35 3.69
CA CYS A 45 6.25 6.80 2.69
C CYS A 45 5.31 5.74 3.29
N ALA A 46 5.82 4.85 4.14
CA ALA A 46 4.99 3.88 4.86
C ALA A 46 3.94 4.56 5.75
N GLY A 47 4.31 5.63 6.47
CA GLY A 47 3.37 6.42 7.26
C GLY A 47 2.23 7.00 6.42
N ILE A 48 2.54 7.58 5.27
CA ILE A 48 1.52 8.12 4.34
C ILE A 48 0.61 7.00 3.82
N LEU A 49 1.17 5.86 3.42
CA LEU A 49 0.39 4.72 2.92
C LEU A 49 -0.56 4.17 3.99
N ILE A 50 -0.14 4.14 5.26
CA ILE A 50 -1.01 3.75 6.38
C ILE A 50 -2.17 4.72 6.55
N LEU A 51 -1.92 6.04 6.49
CA LEU A 51 -2.98 7.05 6.58
C LEU A 51 -3.99 6.92 5.44
N VAL A 52 -3.50 6.70 4.21
CA VAL A 52 -4.36 6.45 3.04
C VAL A 52 -5.18 5.17 3.25
N ALA A 53 -4.58 4.08 3.74
CA ALA A 53 -5.29 2.83 3.99
C ALA A 53 -6.41 2.99 5.04
N ILE A 54 -6.12 3.70 6.14
CA ILE A 54 -7.12 4.00 7.18
C ILE A 54 -8.26 4.83 6.58
N TRP A 55 -7.93 5.90 5.84
CA TRP A 55 -8.93 6.75 5.21
C TRP A 55 -9.84 5.99 4.25
N VAL A 56 -9.25 5.15 3.39
CA VAL A 56 -10.00 4.31 2.43
C VAL A 56 -10.92 3.33 3.16
N GLN A 57 -10.44 2.68 4.22
CA GLN A 57 -11.27 1.78 5.03
C GLN A 57 -12.43 2.51 5.69
N LEU A 58 -12.18 3.67 6.30
CA LEU A 58 -13.23 4.50 6.90
C LEU A 58 -14.26 4.95 5.87
N ALA A 59 -13.83 5.43 4.71
CA ALA A 59 -14.71 5.82 3.62
C ALA A 59 -15.56 4.64 3.12
N THR A 60 -14.96 3.45 2.98
CA THR A 60 -15.67 2.22 2.57
C THR A 60 -16.73 1.83 3.60
N ILE A 61 -16.39 1.85 4.90
CA ILE A 61 -17.34 1.57 5.98
C ILE A 61 -18.48 2.59 5.97
N HIS A 62 -18.16 3.88 5.84
CA HIS A 62 -19.14 4.95 5.77
C HIS A 62 -20.11 4.75 4.59
N HIS A 63 -19.58 4.49 3.40
CA HIS A 63 -20.40 4.24 2.21
C HIS A 63 -21.34 3.04 2.38
N MET A 64 -20.82 1.92 2.93
CA MET A 64 -21.65 0.75 3.23
C MET A 64 -22.73 1.04 4.29
N MET A 65 -22.49 1.95 5.23
CA MET A 65 -23.51 2.36 6.20
C MET A 65 -24.61 3.21 5.56
N LEU A 66 -24.26 4.13 4.67
CA LEU A 66 -25.23 4.97 3.94
C LEU A 66 -26.13 4.10 3.04
N GLU A 67 -25.54 3.16 2.29
CA GLU A 67 -26.28 2.21 1.45
C GLU A 67 -27.29 1.39 2.26
N LYS A 68 -26.89 0.90 3.44
CA LYS A 68 -27.79 0.15 4.34
C LYS A 68 -28.95 0.98 4.88
N ARG A 69 -28.79 2.31 4.99
CA ARG A 69 -29.82 3.23 5.47
C ARG A 69 -30.73 3.74 4.36
N GLY A 70 -30.47 3.37 3.10
CA GLY A 70 -31.18 3.90 1.95
C GLY A 70 -30.82 5.36 1.64
N GLU A 71 -29.72 5.87 2.22
CA GLU A 71 -29.19 7.19 1.90
C GLU A 71 -28.41 7.08 0.57
N ILE A 72 -28.79 7.90 -0.41
CA ILE A 72 -28.09 7.97 -1.70
C ILE A 72 -26.81 8.79 -1.46
N VAL A 73 -25.65 8.18 -1.70
CA VAL A 73 -24.32 8.80 -1.58
C VAL A 73 -24.02 9.68 -2.78
#